data_AF-A0A2D5CK97-F1
#
_entry.id   AF-A0A2D5CK97-F1
#
_cell.length_a   1.000
_cell.length_b   1.000
_cell.length_c   1.000
_cell.angle_alpha   90.00
_cell.angle_beta   90.00
_cell.angle_gamma   90.00
#
_symmetry.space_group_name_H-M   'P 1'
#
loop_
_entity.id
_entity.type
_entity.pdbx_description
1 polymer ?
#
loop_
_entity_poly.entity_id
_entity_poly.type
_entity_poly.pdbx_seq_one_letter_code
_entity_poly.pdbx_strand_id
1 'polypeptide(L)'
;MTLLDHRKRMLLSFCVILSLLSIGTSTNALSLTFKQTVAELVVSNKKLAKFYESTGYAPLWIGTSNLHRNRRSAFFKAISSADTHGLPVLRYNPKELKKQARTARTQKDLAAIEVSMSQTFLTYAADIQTGLLIPKKISKDIQRKVPYRDHFSYLKNFAKSNPAAFLKALPPKHPEYARLLREKLRFERIVARAGWGKALDLTQLRPGDTGKQVLKLRNRLIAMGYLKRNLRRKYDAKLQAAVTAFQKDHGLNADGVAGPATLSEL
;
A
#
# COMPACT_ATOMS: atom_id res chain seq x y z
N MET A 1 56.70 44.67 53.79
CA MET A 1 55.36 44.32 53.28
C MET A 1 54.87 43.11 54.06
N THR A 2 54.28 43.39 55.23
CA THR A 2 52.82 43.32 55.50
C THR A 2 52.37 41.88 55.73
N LEU A 3 52.34 41.43 56.98
CA LEU A 3 51.17 41.39 57.90
C LEU A 3 50.57 39.97 57.86
N LEU A 4 50.65 39.22 58.96
CA LEU A 4 49.55 39.06 59.95
C LEU A 4 48.32 38.37 59.33
N ASP A 5 47.62 37.42 59.93
CA ASP A 5 47.69 36.76 61.23
C ASP A 5 46.57 35.71 61.29
N HIS A 6 46.67 34.79 62.26
CA HIS A 6 45.58 34.16 63.03
C HIS A 6 44.47 33.33 62.33
N ARG A 7 44.35 32.01 62.60
CA ARG A 7 43.98 31.26 63.84
C ARG A 7 42.45 31.11 64.07
N LYS A 8 42.07 29.86 64.38
CA LYS A 8 40.88 29.34 65.12
C LYS A 8 39.56 29.30 64.33
N ARG A 9 38.58 28.43 64.57
CA ARG A 9 38.32 27.11 65.22
C ARG A 9 36.79 26.89 65.01
N MET A 10 36.34 25.64 65.20
CA MET A 10 34.96 25.21 65.55
C MET A 10 33.89 24.99 64.45
N LEU A 11 33.58 23.69 64.25
CA LEU A 11 32.29 23.00 64.42
C LEU A 11 30.99 23.76 64.10
N LEU A 12 30.21 23.22 63.16
CA LEU A 12 28.74 23.18 63.25
C LEU A 12 28.17 22.05 62.38
N SER A 13 27.42 21.17 63.03
CA SER A 13 26.55 20.15 62.44
C SER A 13 25.53 20.77 61.48
N PHE A 14 25.24 20.08 60.38
CA PHE A 14 23.98 20.28 59.66
C PHE A 14 23.40 18.93 59.20
N CYS A 15 22.32 18.52 59.86
CA CYS A 15 21.38 17.52 59.36
C CYS A 15 20.64 18.08 58.14
N VAL A 16 20.69 17.39 57.00
CA VAL A 16 19.58 17.42 56.03
C VAL A 16 19.30 15.99 55.60
N ILE A 17 18.14 15.52 56.07
CA ILE A 17 17.39 14.41 55.51
C ILE A 17 16.85 14.91 54.17
N LEU A 18 17.26 14.30 53.05
CA LEU A 18 16.47 14.36 51.83
C LEU A 18 16.27 12.96 51.24
N SER A 19 15.03 12.56 51.39
CA SER A 19 14.28 11.45 50.84
C SER A 19 14.45 11.22 49.34
N LEU A 20 14.17 9.96 48.96
CA LEU A 20 13.88 9.41 47.62
C LEU A 20 15.06 8.78 46.85
N LEU A 21 15.62 7.71 47.43
CA LEU A 21 15.70 6.46 46.67
C LEU A 21 14.27 5.92 46.56
N SER A 22 13.67 5.72 45.40
CA SER A 22 14.14 4.80 44.38
C SER A 22 13.46 5.13 43.07
N ILE A 23 14.28 5.14 42.03
CA ILE A 23 13.92 5.20 40.62
C ILE A 23 12.81 4.18 40.35
N GLY A 24 11.64 4.67 39.96
CA GLY A 24 10.58 3.81 39.43
C GLY A 24 11.13 3.00 38.27
N THR A 25 11.32 1.71 38.50
CA THR A 25 11.81 0.75 37.52
C THR A 25 10.85 0.71 36.34
N SER A 26 11.24 1.31 35.23
CA SER A 26 10.68 1.04 33.91
C SER A 26 11.34 -0.23 33.37
N THR A 27 11.01 -1.37 33.97
CA THR A 27 11.45 -2.70 33.51
C THR A 27 10.38 -3.34 32.62
N ASN A 28 10.82 -3.77 31.45
CA ASN A 28 10.06 -4.46 30.40
C ASN A 28 9.48 -5.80 30.86
N ALA A 29 8.45 -5.80 31.69
CA ALA A 29 7.52 -6.91 31.82
C ALA A 29 6.29 -6.57 30.98
N LEU A 30 6.06 -7.30 29.89
CA LEU A 30 4.74 -7.33 29.25
C LEU A 30 3.74 -7.70 30.34
N SER A 31 2.81 -6.78 30.64
CA SER A 31 1.87 -7.04 31.73
C SER A 31 1.01 -8.24 31.35
N LEU A 32 0.59 -9.01 32.36
CA LEU A 32 -0.40 -10.08 32.19
C LEU A 32 -1.64 -9.57 31.45
N THR A 33 -2.06 -8.33 31.74
CA THR A 33 -3.14 -7.63 31.06
C THR A 33 -2.94 -7.52 29.56
N PHE A 34 -1.72 -7.18 29.08
CA PHE A 34 -1.44 -7.11 27.65
C PHE A 34 -1.69 -8.47 26.98
N LYS A 35 -1.12 -9.55 27.56
CA LYS A 35 -1.24 -10.90 27.00
C LYS A 35 -2.70 -11.38 26.97
N GLN A 36 -3.44 -11.16 28.07
CA GLN A 36 -4.86 -11.50 28.16
C GLN A 36 -5.68 -10.74 27.12
N THR A 37 -5.49 -9.42 26.99
CA THR A 37 -6.21 -8.63 26.00
C THR A 37 -5.85 -9.03 24.56
N VAL A 38 -4.58 -9.36 24.27
CA VAL A 38 -4.23 -9.92 22.94
C VAL A 38 -4.98 -11.23 22.71
N ALA A 39 -4.99 -12.15 23.68
CA ALA A 39 -5.69 -13.43 23.57
C ALA A 39 -7.20 -13.25 23.30
N GLU A 40 -7.85 -12.34 24.03
CA GLU A 40 -9.27 -11.98 23.84
C GLU A 40 -9.53 -11.42 22.44
N LEU A 41 -8.69 -10.50 21.95
CA LEU A 41 -8.90 -9.82 20.67
C LEU A 41 -8.69 -10.74 19.45
N VAL A 42 -7.87 -11.78 19.56
CA VAL A 42 -7.53 -12.67 18.44
C VAL A 42 -8.40 -13.92 18.37
N VAL A 43 -9.22 -14.20 19.38
CA VAL A 43 -9.98 -15.47 19.50
C VAL A 43 -10.86 -15.79 18.29
N SER A 44 -11.47 -14.76 17.69
CA SER A 44 -12.34 -14.92 16.51
C SER A 44 -11.55 -15.11 15.20
N ASN A 45 -10.25 -14.82 15.20
CA ASN A 45 -9.37 -15.01 14.06
C ASN A 45 -8.39 -16.16 14.32
N LYS A 46 -8.81 -17.38 13.95
CA LYS A 46 -8.00 -18.61 14.10
C LYS A 46 -6.56 -18.50 13.60
N LYS A 47 -6.34 -17.77 12.50
CA LYS A 47 -4.99 -17.60 11.91
C LYS A 47 -4.09 -16.72 12.78
N LEU A 48 -4.66 -15.66 13.35
CA LEU A 48 -3.95 -14.73 14.20
C LEU A 48 -3.75 -15.29 15.61
N ALA A 49 -4.77 -15.97 16.15
CA ALA A 49 -4.69 -16.72 17.41
C ALA A 49 -3.52 -17.72 17.39
N LYS A 50 -3.44 -18.55 16.35
CA LYS A 50 -2.34 -19.52 16.17
C LYS A 50 -0.95 -18.86 16.23
N PHE A 51 -0.78 -17.65 15.68
CA PHE A 51 0.49 -16.94 15.75
C PHE A 51 0.82 -16.51 17.18
N TYR A 52 -0.08 -15.80 17.86
CA TYR A 52 0.20 -15.29 19.20
C TYR A 52 0.29 -16.37 20.27
N GLU A 53 -0.48 -17.45 20.16
CA GLU A 53 -0.31 -18.65 21.00
C GLU A 53 1.11 -19.20 20.87
N SER A 54 1.62 -19.33 19.63
CA SER A 54 2.97 -19.86 19.38
C SER A 54 4.12 -18.99 19.90
N THR A 55 3.85 -17.71 20.19
CA THR A 55 4.82 -16.76 20.74
C THR A 55 4.60 -16.44 22.22
N GLY A 56 3.66 -17.13 22.88
CA GLY A 56 3.28 -16.82 24.27
C GLY A 56 2.77 -15.39 24.45
N TYR A 57 2.08 -14.88 23.41
CA TYR A 57 1.55 -13.51 23.30
C TYR A 57 2.62 -12.42 23.39
N ALA A 58 3.85 -12.72 22.98
CA ALA A 58 4.89 -11.70 22.84
C ALA A 58 4.55 -10.71 21.71
N PRO A 59 4.78 -9.40 21.90
CA PRO A 59 4.45 -8.38 20.92
C PRO A 59 5.39 -8.46 19.71
N LEU A 60 4.81 -8.32 18.53
CA LEU A 60 5.54 -8.21 17.28
C LEU A 60 5.91 -6.74 17.00
N TRP A 61 4.96 -5.82 17.23
CA TRP A 61 5.05 -4.41 16.84
C TRP A 61 5.38 -3.50 18.01
N ILE A 62 4.90 -3.81 19.20
CA ILE A 62 5.08 -2.99 20.41
C ILE A 62 6.42 -3.30 21.08
N GLY A 63 7.15 -2.24 21.39
CA GLY A 63 8.46 -2.29 22.04
C GLY A 63 9.38 -1.16 21.59
N THR A 64 10.45 -0.96 22.37
CA THR A 64 11.40 0.16 22.23
C THR A 64 12.69 -0.22 21.49
N SER A 65 12.87 -1.49 21.13
CA SER A 65 14.06 -1.95 20.41
C SER A 65 14.13 -1.39 18.98
N ASN A 66 15.35 -1.35 18.42
CA ASN A 66 15.56 -1.04 17.00
C ASN A 66 14.75 -1.96 16.08
N LEU A 67 14.62 -3.24 16.42
CA LEU A 67 13.86 -4.19 15.63
C LEU A 67 12.37 -3.82 15.56
N HIS A 68 11.75 -3.43 16.69
CA HIS A 68 10.35 -2.99 16.68
C HIS A 68 10.16 -1.68 15.89
N ARG A 69 11.09 -0.71 16.04
CA ARG A 69 11.09 0.51 15.22
C ARG A 69 11.17 0.20 13.72
N ASN A 70 12.06 -0.71 13.33
CA ASN A 70 12.25 -1.12 11.94
C ASN A 70 11.03 -1.85 11.38
N ARG A 71 10.39 -2.73 12.17
CA ARG A 71 9.11 -3.38 11.79
C ARG A 71 8.03 -2.34 11.52
N ARG A 72 7.80 -1.40 12.45
CA ARG A 72 6.79 -0.35 12.30
C ARG A 72 7.07 0.54 11.09
N SER A 73 8.32 0.99 10.93
CA SER A 73 8.74 1.84 9.81
C SER A 73 8.50 1.15 8.45
N ALA A 74 8.96 -0.10 8.32
CA ALA A 74 8.79 -0.86 7.09
C ALA A 74 7.31 -1.14 6.78
N PHE A 75 6.53 -1.55 7.79
CA PHE A 75 5.09 -1.80 7.66
C PHE A 75 4.34 -0.54 7.23
N PHE A 76 4.50 0.58 7.93
CA PHE A 76 3.80 1.82 7.59
C PHE A 76 4.20 2.36 6.23
N LYS A 77 5.47 2.20 5.81
CA LYS A 77 5.90 2.51 4.44
C LYS A 77 5.12 1.67 3.43
N ALA A 78 5.08 0.35 3.62
CA ALA A 78 4.44 -0.57 2.70
C ALA A 78 2.94 -0.30 2.51
N ILE A 79 2.19 -0.10 3.60
CA ILE A 79 0.75 0.16 3.51
C ILE A 79 0.41 1.58 3.04
N SER A 80 1.29 2.56 3.28
CA SER A 80 1.07 3.95 2.80
C SER A 80 1.36 4.10 1.30
N SER A 81 2.19 3.23 0.73
CA SER A 81 2.51 3.21 -0.71
C SER A 81 1.84 2.05 -1.44
N ALA A 82 0.73 1.51 -0.92
CA ALA A 82 0.08 0.34 -1.49
C ALA A 82 -0.49 0.61 -2.91
N ASP A 83 -0.84 1.85 -3.20
CA ASP A 83 -1.27 2.36 -4.51
C ASP A 83 -0.20 2.19 -5.60
N THR A 84 1.08 2.25 -5.23
CA THR A 84 2.18 1.96 -6.16
C THR A 84 2.15 0.52 -6.67
N HIS A 85 1.48 -0.38 -5.95
CA HIS A 85 1.23 -1.77 -6.32
C HIS A 85 -0.19 -2.01 -6.87
N GLY A 86 -0.96 -0.94 -7.12
CA GLY A 86 -2.36 -1.04 -7.57
C GLY A 86 -3.34 -1.41 -6.47
N LEU A 87 -2.96 -1.30 -5.19
CA LEU A 87 -3.82 -1.61 -4.05
C LEU A 87 -4.39 -0.31 -3.44
N PRO A 88 -5.68 -0.26 -3.06
CA PRO A 88 -6.27 0.95 -2.50
C PRO A 88 -5.74 1.22 -1.08
N VAL A 89 -5.02 2.33 -0.89
CA VAL A 89 -4.42 2.70 0.42
C VAL A 89 -5.45 2.78 1.54
N LEU A 90 -6.68 3.25 1.24
CA LEU A 90 -7.77 3.36 2.21
C LEU A 90 -8.15 2.02 2.84
N ARG A 91 -7.95 0.89 2.15
CA ARG A 91 -8.23 -0.45 2.68
C ARG A 91 -7.38 -0.80 3.90
N TYR A 92 -6.17 -0.26 4.00
CA TYR A 92 -5.25 -0.49 5.11
C TYR A 92 -5.28 0.63 6.16
N ASN A 93 -6.01 1.70 5.86
CA ASN A 93 -6.23 2.88 6.71
C ASN A 93 -4.99 3.32 7.54
N PRO A 94 -3.84 3.62 6.91
CA PRO A 94 -2.60 3.94 7.62
C PRO A 94 -2.71 5.18 8.52
N LYS A 95 -3.61 6.13 8.20
CA LYS A 95 -3.86 7.33 9.00
C LYS A 95 -4.47 6.97 10.35
N GLU A 96 -5.54 6.16 10.36
CA GLU A 96 -6.18 5.73 11.61
C GLU A 96 -5.26 4.82 12.44
N LEU A 97 -4.50 3.90 11.81
CA LEU A 97 -3.52 3.10 12.55
C LEU A 97 -2.43 3.95 13.21
N LYS A 98 -1.93 4.99 12.52
CA LYS A 98 -0.97 5.94 13.12
C LYS A 98 -1.61 6.72 14.26
N LYS A 99 -2.86 7.13 14.13
CA LYS A 99 -3.61 7.82 15.19
C LYS A 99 -3.76 6.93 16.42
N GLN A 100 -4.24 5.70 16.24
CA GLN A 100 -4.38 4.71 17.32
C GLN A 100 -3.03 4.44 18.01
N ALA A 101 -1.94 4.27 17.23
CA ALA A 101 -0.60 4.08 17.78
C ALA A 101 -0.11 5.30 18.59
N ARG A 102 -0.45 6.52 18.19
CA ARG A 102 -0.09 7.76 18.89
C ARG A 102 -0.89 7.99 20.15
N THR A 103 -2.13 7.51 20.23
CA THR A 103 -3.02 7.70 21.38
C THR A 103 -3.01 6.53 22.35
N ALA A 104 -2.40 5.40 22.01
CA ALA A 104 -2.28 4.25 22.90
C ALA A 104 -1.47 4.59 24.16
N ARG A 105 -2.07 4.39 25.34
CA ARG A 105 -1.42 4.66 26.64
C ARG A 105 -1.49 3.45 27.56
N THR A 106 -2.63 2.77 27.60
CA THR A 106 -2.86 1.63 28.47
C THR A 106 -2.35 0.33 27.84
N GLN A 107 -2.18 -0.70 28.67
CA GLN A 107 -1.82 -2.05 28.18
C GLN A 107 -2.88 -2.62 27.23
N LYS A 108 -4.16 -2.28 27.45
CA LYS A 108 -5.26 -2.64 26.55
C LYS A 108 -5.16 -1.91 25.22
N ASP A 109 -4.82 -0.61 25.22
CA ASP A 109 -4.63 0.14 23.97
C ASP A 109 -3.46 -0.42 23.17
N LEU A 110 -2.35 -0.75 23.84
CA LEU A 110 -1.17 -1.34 23.23
C LEU A 110 -1.48 -2.72 22.61
N ALA A 111 -2.24 -3.55 23.31
CA ALA A 111 -2.73 -4.83 22.79
C ALA A 111 -3.65 -4.62 21.58
N ALA A 112 -4.54 -3.63 21.62
CA ALA A 112 -5.43 -3.30 20.51
C ALA A 112 -4.67 -2.89 19.25
N ILE A 113 -3.69 -1.98 19.35
CA ILE A 113 -2.89 -1.58 18.18
C ILE A 113 -1.97 -2.72 17.69
N GLU A 114 -1.44 -3.55 18.59
CA GLU A 114 -0.67 -4.75 18.24
C GLU A 114 -1.49 -5.69 17.33
N VAL A 115 -2.73 -5.98 17.71
CA VAL A 115 -3.65 -6.82 16.94
C VAL A 115 -4.08 -6.13 15.64
N SER A 116 -4.45 -4.86 15.67
CA SER A 116 -4.82 -4.08 14.48
C SER A 116 -3.71 -4.06 13.42
N MET A 117 -2.46 -3.89 13.83
CA MET A 117 -1.30 -3.90 12.94
C MET A 117 -1.07 -5.30 12.35
N SER A 118 -1.16 -6.35 13.16
CA SER A 118 -1.01 -7.74 12.68
C SER A 118 -2.10 -8.14 11.69
N GLN A 119 -3.36 -7.77 11.97
CA GLN A 119 -4.48 -7.99 11.05
C GLN A 119 -4.25 -7.27 9.72
N THR A 120 -3.86 -6.00 9.77
CA THR A 120 -3.61 -5.19 8.58
C THR A 120 -2.43 -5.73 7.77
N PHE A 121 -1.37 -6.19 8.45
CA PHE A 121 -0.23 -6.83 7.81
C PHE A 121 -0.64 -8.11 7.07
N LEU A 122 -1.47 -8.97 7.68
CA LEU A 122 -1.96 -10.18 7.02
C LEU A 122 -2.80 -9.85 5.78
N THR A 123 -3.69 -8.86 5.89
CA THR A 123 -4.49 -8.39 4.75
C THR A 123 -3.60 -7.87 3.63
N TYR A 124 -2.64 -6.98 3.94
CA TYR A 124 -1.70 -6.44 2.96
C TYR A 124 -0.85 -7.54 2.29
N ALA A 125 -0.29 -8.46 3.08
CA ALA A 125 0.55 -9.55 2.58
C ALA A 125 -0.22 -10.49 1.65
N ALA A 126 -1.49 -10.79 1.95
CA ALA A 126 -2.35 -11.56 1.06
C ALA A 126 -2.69 -10.78 -0.22
N ASP A 127 -3.17 -9.54 -0.08
CA ASP A 127 -3.61 -8.72 -1.22
C ASP A 127 -2.47 -8.49 -2.22
N ILE A 128 -1.25 -8.19 -1.74
CA ILE A 128 -0.13 -7.89 -2.64
C ILE A 128 0.38 -9.10 -3.40
N GLN A 129 0.21 -10.31 -2.86
CA GLN A 129 0.64 -11.53 -3.52
C GLN A 129 -0.41 -12.11 -4.45
N THR A 130 -1.67 -12.06 -4.03
CA THR A 130 -2.73 -12.80 -4.70
C THR A 130 -3.79 -11.93 -5.39
N GLY A 131 -3.75 -10.63 -5.12
CA GLY A 131 -4.77 -9.66 -5.54
C GLY A 131 -5.87 -9.50 -4.49
N LEU A 132 -6.63 -8.41 -4.62
CA LEU A 132 -7.74 -8.04 -3.73
C LEU A 132 -9.00 -8.88 -3.96
N LEU A 133 -9.25 -9.25 -5.22
CA LEU A 133 -10.52 -9.83 -5.65
C LEU A 133 -10.52 -11.35 -5.50
N ILE A 134 -11.68 -11.88 -5.15
CA ILE A 134 -11.97 -13.32 -5.26
C ILE A 134 -12.63 -13.51 -6.63
N PRO A 135 -11.92 -14.04 -7.65
CA PRO A 135 -12.38 -13.94 -9.04
C PRO A 135 -13.78 -14.54 -9.27
N LYS A 136 -14.04 -15.71 -8.66
CA LYS A 136 -15.34 -16.40 -8.74
C LYS A 136 -16.52 -15.63 -8.12
N LYS A 137 -16.27 -14.66 -7.24
CA LYS A 137 -17.31 -13.77 -6.70
C LYS A 137 -17.65 -12.62 -7.66
N ILE A 138 -16.77 -12.32 -8.62
CA ILE A 138 -16.98 -11.27 -9.63
C ILE A 138 -17.72 -11.85 -10.83
N SER A 139 -17.23 -12.97 -11.37
CA SER A 139 -17.93 -13.75 -12.40
C SER A 139 -17.63 -15.23 -12.21
N LYS A 140 -18.65 -16.07 -12.39
CA LYS A 140 -18.53 -17.53 -12.32
C LYS A 140 -17.64 -18.09 -13.43
N ASP A 141 -17.48 -17.36 -14.53
CA ASP A 141 -16.67 -17.75 -15.69
C ASP A 141 -15.17 -17.57 -15.42
N ILE A 142 -14.80 -16.78 -14.41
CA ILE A 142 -13.40 -16.59 -14.03
C ILE A 142 -12.92 -17.79 -13.21
N GLN A 143 -12.37 -18.79 -13.89
CA GLN A 143 -11.89 -20.04 -13.28
C GLN A 143 -10.55 -19.94 -12.54
N ARG A 144 -9.93 -18.76 -12.48
CA ARG A 144 -8.64 -18.54 -11.80
C ARG A 144 -8.72 -18.98 -10.34
N LYS A 145 -7.88 -19.96 -9.98
CA LYS A 145 -7.67 -20.37 -8.58
C LYS A 145 -6.61 -19.48 -7.94
N VAL A 146 -6.93 -18.91 -6.79
CA VAL A 146 -6.05 -18.00 -6.06
C VAL A 146 -5.14 -18.82 -5.12
N PRO A 147 -3.80 -18.78 -5.27
CA PRO A 147 -2.89 -19.57 -4.45
C PRO A 147 -2.64 -18.86 -3.11
N TYR A 148 -3.56 -19.02 -2.16
CA TYR A 148 -3.38 -18.48 -0.81
C TYR A 148 -2.25 -19.20 -0.08
N ARG A 149 -1.28 -18.45 0.42
CA ARG A 149 -0.29 -18.99 1.37
C ARG A 149 -0.89 -19.05 2.77
N ASP A 150 -0.31 -19.93 3.58
CA ASP A 150 -0.62 -20.00 5.00
C ASP A 150 -0.32 -18.65 5.69
N HIS A 151 -1.34 -18.07 6.30
CA HIS A 151 -1.25 -16.74 6.89
C HIS A 151 -0.40 -16.75 8.17
N PHE A 152 -0.40 -17.86 8.91
CA PHE A 152 0.47 -18.05 10.07
C PHE A 152 1.95 -17.93 9.65
N SER A 153 2.31 -18.51 8.50
CA SER A 153 3.65 -18.42 7.95
C SER A 153 4.09 -16.99 7.63
N TYR A 154 3.20 -16.05 7.28
CA TYR A 154 3.59 -14.65 7.04
C TYR A 154 4.11 -13.97 8.31
N LEU A 155 3.36 -14.01 9.40
CA LEU A 155 3.75 -13.37 10.66
C LEU A 155 5.00 -14.05 11.25
N LYS A 156 5.05 -15.39 11.22
CA LYS A 156 6.20 -16.16 11.69
C LYS A 156 7.48 -15.81 10.93
N ASN A 157 7.42 -15.76 9.59
CA ASN A 157 8.59 -15.46 8.77
C ASN A 157 8.99 -13.98 8.87
N PHE A 158 8.01 -13.07 8.90
CA PHE A 158 8.27 -11.64 9.09
C PHE A 158 8.96 -11.38 10.44
N ALA A 159 8.49 -12.01 11.51
CA ALA A 159 9.07 -11.87 12.86
C ALA A 159 10.56 -12.23 12.90
N LYS A 160 11.02 -13.17 12.08
CA LYS A 160 12.42 -13.63 12.02
C LYS A 160 13.27 -12.94 10.95
N SER A 161 12.67 -12.07 10.14
CA SER A 161 13.31 -11.49 8.95
C SER A 161 13.83 -10.07 9.17
N ASN A 162 14.60 -9.56 8.20
CA ASN A 162 14.73 -8.12 8.02
C ASN A 162 13.38 -7.56 7.51
N PRO A 163 12.71 -6.66 8.24
CA PRO A 163 11.35 -6.24 7.91
C PRO A 163 11.20 -5.57 6.54
N ALA A 164 12.16 -4.73 6.15
CA ALA A 164 12.14 -4.02 4.88
C ALA A 164 12.39 -4.98 3.71
N ALA A 165 13.36 -5.88 3.84
CA ALA A 165 13.66 -6.88 2.82
C ALA A 165 12.49 -7.85 2.63
N PHE A 166 11.84 -8.29 3.72
CA PHE A 166 10.67 -9.16 3.66
C PHE A 166 9.53 -8.52 2.87
N LEU A 167 9.14 -7.29 3.23
CA LEU A 167 8.06 -6.57 2.54
C LEU A 167 8.41 -6.30 1.07
N LYS A 168 9.66 -5.97 0.75
CA LYS A 168 10.14 -5.79 -0.64
C LYS A 168 10.06 -7.09 -1.46
N ALA A 169 10.17 -8.24 -0.81
CA ALA A 169 10.12 -9.55 -1.46
C ALA A 169 8.69 -10.11 -1.60
N LEU A 170 7.68 -9.47 -0.99
CA LEU A 170 6.30 -9.93 -1.07
C LEU A 170 5.69 -9.84 -2.48
N PRO A 171 5.81 -8.74 -3.24
CA PRO A 171 5.15 -8.61 -4.54
C PRO A 171 5.54 -9.73 -5.53
N PRO A 172 4.67 -10.04 -6.52
CA PRO A 172 4.98 -11.02 -7.54
C PRO A 172 6.28 -10.71 -8.28
N LYS A 173 7.14 -11.72 -8.43
CA LYS A 173 8.46 -11.56 -9.08
C LYS A 173 8.41 -11.76 -10.60
N HIS A 174 7.25 -12.11 -11.16
CA HIS A 174 7.12 -12.37 -12.59
C HIS A 174 7.34 -11.07 -13.40
N PRO A 175 8.06 -11.09 -14.53
CA PRO A 175 8.31 -9.89 -15.34
C PRO A 175 7.03 -9.14 -15.74
N GLU A 176 5.93 -9.85 -15.99
CA GLU A 176 4.63 -9.25 -16.30
C GLU A 176 4.11 -8.32 -15.21
N TYR A 177 4.39 -8.62 -13.94
CA TYR A 177 4.00 -7.73 -12.85
C TYR A 177 4.65 -6.35 -13.00
N ALA A 178 5.94 -6.30 -13.32
CA ALA A 178 6.65 -5.05 -13.56
C ALA A 178 6.17 -4.32 -14.83
N ARG A 179 5.80 -5.07 -15.88
CA ARG A 179 5.21 -4.50 -17.11
C ARG A 179 3.87 -3.84 -16.81
N LEU A 180 3.00 -4.50 -16.05
CA LEU A 180 1.70 -3.96 -15.64
C LEU A 180 1.83 -2.71 -14.76
N LEU A 181 2.78 -2.69 -13.81
CA LEU A 181 3.03 -1.48 -13.01
C LEU A 181 3.53 -0.31 -13.87
N ARG A 182 4.32 -0.57 -14.91
CA ARG A 182 4.77 0.47 -15.84
C ARG A 182 3.60 1.04 -16.65
N GLU A 183 2.72 0.18 -17.15
CA GLU A 183 1.51 0.62 -17.86
C GLU A 183 0.54 1.35 -16.94
N LYS A 184 0.37 0.92 -15.67
CA LYS A 184 -0.38 1.67 -14.66
C LYS A 184 0.14 3.10 -14.53
N LEU A 185 1.45 3.29 -14.35
CA LEU A 185 2.05 4.61 -14.24
C LEU A 185 1.85 5.46 -15.50
N ARG A 186 1.88 4.84 -16.69
CA ARG A 186 1.56 5.52 -17.95
C ARG A 186 0.11 6.00 -17.95
N PHE A 187 -0.85 5.13 -17.61
CA PHE A 187 -2.27 5.49 -17.55
C PHE A 187 -2.57 6.57 -16.51
N GLU A 188 -1.95 6.52 -15.33
CA GLU A 188 -2.11 7.57 -14.31
C GLU A 188 -1.67 8.95 -14.83
N ARG A 189 -0.59 9.01 -15.62
CA ARG A 189 -0.15 10.27 -16.26
C ARG A 189 -1.12 10.75 -17.34
N ILE A 190 -1.73 9.84 -18.08
CA ILE A 190 -2.75 10.17 -19.08
C ILE A 190 -3.99 10.75 -18.39
N VAL A 191 -4.50 10.07 -17.37
CA VAL A 191 -5.65 10.54 -16.58
C VAL A 191 -5.37 11.90 -15.94
N ALA A 192 -4.18 12.10 -15.36
CA ALA A 192 -3.78 13.38 -14.77
C ALA A 192 -3.72 14.54 -15.78
N ARG A 193 -3.62 14.26 -17.09
CA ARG A 193 -3.60 15.26 -18.17
C ARG A 193 -4.94 15.36 -18.91
N ALA A 194 -6.05 15.11 -18.20
CA ALA A 194 -7.41 15.10 -18.73
C ALA A 194 -7.72 13.95 -19.71
N GLY A 195 -7.02 12.82 -19.57
CA GLY A 195 -7.27 11.61 -20.35
C GLY A 195 -6.93 11.80 -21.83
N TRP A 196 -7.79 11.28 -22.69
CA TRP A 196 -7.66 11.38 -24.15
C TRP A 196 -8.38 12.58 -24.75
N GLY A 197 -8.80 13.53 -23.92
CA GLY A 197 -9.58 14.71 -24.30
C GLY A 197 -11.10 14.45 -24.30
N LYS A 198 -11.88 15.46 -24.72
CA LYS A 198 -13.35 15.38 -24.76
C LYS A 198 -13.82 14.27 -25.70
N ALA A 199 -14.85 13.53 -25.29
CA ALA A 199 -15.52 12.51 -26.10
C ALA A 199 -15.81 13.03 -27.51
N LEU A 200 -15.67 12.15 -28.49
CA LEU A 200 -15.89 12.47 -29.89
C LEU A 200 -17.39 12.51 -30.17
N ASP A 201 -17.96 13.70 -30.27
CA ASP A 201 -19.32 13.91 -30.76
C ASP A 201 -19.37 13.68 -32.28
N LEU A 202 -19.44 12.40 -32.66
CA LEU A 202 -19.40 11.88 -34.03
C LEU A 202 -20.39 10.72 -34.12
N THR A 203 -21.09 10.58 -35.24
CA THR A 203 -21.99 9.44 -35.46
C THR A 203 -21.26 8.24 -36.06
N GLN A 204 -20.45 8.51 -37.10
CA GLN A 204 -19.67 7.48 -37.80
C GLN A 204 -18.60 8.14 -38.68
N LEU A 205 -17.45 7.48 -38.86
CA LEU A 205 -16.47 7.81 -39.89
C LEU A 205 -15.97 6.55 -40.59
N ARG A 206 -15.83 6.61 -41.92
CA ARG A 206 -15.41 5.48 -42.77
C ARG A 206 -14.30 5.87 -43.75
N PRO A 207 -13.58 4.89 -44.32
CA PRO A 207 -12.61 5.13 -45.37
C PRO A 207 -13.16 6.02 -46.50
N GLY A 208 -12.36 7.00 -46.92
CA GLY A 208 -12.75 7.99 -47.92
C GLY A 208 -13.28 9.31 -47.36
N ASP A 209 -13.83 9.33 -46.14
CA ASP A 209 -14.36 10.55 -45.52
C ASP A 209 -13.30 11.64 -45.36
N THR A 210 -13.73 12.90 -45.31
CA THR A 210 -12.82 14.05 -45.14
C THR A 210 -13.37 15.08 -44.16
N GLY A 211 -12.50 15.98 -43.69
CA GLY A 211 -12.89 17.17 -42.95
C GLY A 211 -12.49 17.20 -41.47
N LYS A 212 -13.07 18.13 -40.71
CA LYS A 212 -12.70 18.40 -39.31
C LYS A 212 -12.93 17.20 -38.39
N GLN A 213 -13.97 16.40 -38.67
CA GLN A 213 -14.32 15.21 -37.90
C GLN A 213 -13.22 14.13 -37.97
N VAL A 214 -12.69 13.88 -39.18
CA VAL A 214 -11.54 12.98 -39.39
C VAL A 214 -10.30 13.46 -38.63
N LEU A 215 -10.07 14.77 -38.58
CA LEU A 215 -8.97 15.36 -37.81
C LEU A 215 -9.11 15.10 -36.30
N LYS A 216 -10.33 15.18 -35.75
CA LYS A 216 -10.59 14.84 -34.34
C LYS A 216 -10.27 13.37 -34.06
N LEU A 217 -10.74 12.45 -34.89
CA LEU A 217 -10.44 11.01 -34.77
C LEU A 217 -8.93 10.73 -34.85
N ARG A 218 -8.23 11.36 -35.81
CA ARG A 218 -6.77 11.25 -35.92
C ARG A 218 -6.07 11.71 -34.65
N ASN A 219 -6.43 12.87 -34.14
CA ASN A 219 -5.81 13.41 -32.93
C ASN A 219 -6.03 12.48 -31.73
N ARG A 220 -7.22 11.87 -31.60
CA ARG A 220 -7.51 10.86 -30.57
C ARG A 220 -6.60 9.64 -30.70
N LEU A 221 -6.53 9.04 -31.89
CA LEU A 221 -5.69 7.86 -32.12
C LEU A 221 -4.18 8.16 -32.00
N ILE A 222 -3.76 9.39 -32.32
CA ILE A 222 -2.40 9.86 -32.07
C ILE A 222 -2.12 9.92 -30.57
N ALA A 223 -3.03 10.51 -29.80
CA ALA A 223 -2.89 10.59 -28.35
C ALA A 223 -2.78 9.19 -27.73
N MET A 224 -3.63 8.27 -28.16
CA MET A 224 -3.66 6.88 -27.69
C MET A 224 -2.49 6.02 -28.18
N GLY A 225 -1.72 6.49 -29.17
CA GLY A 225 -0.52 5.84 -29.68
C GLY A 225 -0.74 4.92 -30.89
N TYR A 226 -1.96 4.83 -31.43
CA TYR A 226 -2.30 4.02 -32.60
C TYR A 226 -1.89 4.67 -33.93
N LEU A 227 -1.65 5.98 -33.95
CA LEU A 227 -1.31 6.71 -35.16
C LEU A 227 -0.14 7.68 -34.95
N LYS A 228 0.81 7.73 -35.90
CA LYS A 228 1.89 8.73 -35.89
C LYS A 228 1.36 10.11 -36.30
N ARG A 229 1.88 11.16 -35.67
CA ARG A 229 1.46 12.55 -35.90
C ARG A 229 1.54 12.95 -37.37
N ASN A 230 0.43 13.47 -37.90
CA ASN A 230 0.32 14.00 -39.26
C ASN A 230 -0.88 14.96 -39.34
N LEU A 231 -0.94 15.79 -40.40
CA LEU A 231 -1.98 16.82 -40.57
C LEU A 231 -3.00 16.49 -41.68
N ARG A 232 -3.13 15.21 -42.05
CA ARG A 232 -4.04 14.80 -43.13
C ARG A 232 -5.50 14.95 -42.69
N ARG A 233 -6.36 15.44 -43.60
CA ARG A 233 -7.79 15.63 -43.36
C ARG A 233 -8.69 14.56 -44.01
N LYS A 234 -8.09 13.50 -44.55
CA LYS A 234 -8.77 12.37 -45.20
C LYS A 234 -8.68 11.12 -44.35
N TYR A 235 -9.73 10.31 -44.36
CA TYR A 235 -9.73 8.95 -43.83
C TYR A 235 -9.01 8.05 -44.83
N ASP A 236 -7.69 7.97 -44.69
CA ASP A 236 -6.80 7.21 -45.57
C ASP A 236 -6.51 5.82 -44.98
N ALA A 237 -5.80 4.99 -45.75
CA ALA A 237 -5.43 3.63 -45.35
C ALA A 237 -4.65 3.58 -44.03
N LYS A 238 -3.87 4.63 -43.69
CA LYS A 238 -3.14 4.69 -42.41
C LYS A 238 -4.08 4.92 -41.23
N LEU A 239 -5.09 5.78 -41.39
CA LEU A 239 -6.12 5.96 -40.38
C LEU A 239 -6.97 4.70 -40.22
N GLN A 240 -7.36 4.06 -41.33
CA GLN A 240 -8.09 2.80 -41.30
C GLN A 240 -7.32 1.73 -40.52
N ALA A 241 -6.04 1.53 -40.85
CA ALA A 241 -5.19 0.58 -40.13
C ALA A 241 -5.08 0.90 -38.64
N ALA A 242 -5.01 2.17 -38.26
CA ALA A 242 -4.99 2.58 -36.84
C ALA A 242 -6.32 2.29 -36.13
N VAL A 243 -7.46 2.50 -36.80
CA VAL A 243 -8.78 2.15 -36.26
C VAL A 243 -8.93 0.64 -36.12
N THR A 244 -8.53 -0.13 -37.14
CA THR A 244 -8.53 -1.60 -37.08
C THR A 244 -7.67 -2.13 -35.93
N ALA A 245 -6.48 -1.57 -35.71
CA ALA A 245 -5.62 -1.94 -34.59
C ALA A 245 -6.27 -1.63 -33.25
N PHE A 246 -6.84 -0.43 -33.09
CA PHE A 246 -7.60 -0.05 -31.90
C PHE A 246 -8.78 -1.01 -31.64
N GLN A 247 -9.59 -1.28 -32.65
CA GLN A 247 -10.71 -2.21 -32.55
C GLN A 247 -10.26 -3.59 -32.07
N LYS A 248 -9.18 -4.13 -32.64
CA LYS A 248 -8.62 -5.43 -32.24
C LYS A 248 -8.17 -5.44 -30.78
N ASP A 249 -7.45 -4.41 -30.34
CA ASP A 249 -6.93 -4.34 -28.97
C ASP A 249 -8.04 -4.14 -27.92
N HIS A 250 -9.18 -3.57 -28.33
CA HIS A 250 -10.37 -3.38 -27.50
C HIS A 250 -11.45 -4.47 -27.69
N GLY A 251 -11.16 -5.52 -28.47
CA GLY A 251 -12.10 -6.65 -28.66
C GLY A 251 -13.35 -6.31 -29.48
N LEU A 252 -13.29 -5.28 -30.32
CA LEU A 252 -14.35 -4.87 -31.25
C LEU A 252 -14.21 -5.57 -32.61
N ASN A 253 -15.26 -5.50 -33.45
CA ASN A 253 -15.15 -5.90 -34.85
C ASN A 253 -14.13 -5.01 -35.58
N ALA A 254 -13.09 -5.60 -36.14
CA ALA A 254 -11.93 -4.90 -36.69
C ALA A 254 -12.12 -4.52 -38.18
N ASP A 255 -13.24 -3.87 -38.51
CA ASP A 255 -13.62 -3.49 -39.87
C ASP A 255 -12.96 -2.20 -40.38
N GLY A 256 -12.28 -1.46 -39.50
CA GLY A 256 -11.67 -0.18 -39.82
C GLY A 256 -12.69 0.94 -40.06
N VAL A 257 -13.94 0.78 -39.60
CA VAL A 257 -14.98 1.81 -39.59
C VAL A 257 -15.17 2.29 -38.16
N ALA A 258 -15.03 3.60 -37.94
CA ALA A 258 -15.27 4.20 -36.63
C ALA A 258 -16.78 4.45 -36.45
N GLY A 259 -17.54 3.37 -36.23
CA GLY A 259 -18.97 3.42 -35.90
C GLY A 259 -19.23 3.67 -34.40
N PRO A 260 -20.51 3.65 -33.96
CA PRO A 260 -20.90 4.01 -32.59
C PRO A 260 -20.13 3.24 -31.49
N ALA A 261 -19.95 1.92 -31.65
CA ALA A 261 -19.21 1.11 -30.67
C ALA A 261 -17.73 1.53 -30.57
N THR A 262 -17.07 1.79 -31.71
CA THR A 262 -15.68 2.27 -31.74
C THR A 262 -15.55 3.67 -31.17
N LEU A 263 -16.49 4.57 -31.49
CA LEU A 263 -16.47 5.96 -31.02
C LEU A 263 -16.77 6.08 -29.52
N SER A 264 -17.60 5.19 -28.98
CA SER A 264 -17.88 5.12 -27.53
C SER A 264 -16.66 4.66 -26.72
N GLU A 265 -15.81 3.81 -27.30
CA GLU A 265 -14.62 3.28 -26.64
C GLU A 265 -13.42 4.25 -26.72
N LEU A 266 -13.42 5.16 -27.71
CA LEU A 266 -12.32 6.11 -27.98
C LEU A 266 -12.25 7.26 -26.98
#